data_AF-A0AA36CX82-F1
#
_entry.id   AF-A0AA36CX82-F1
#
_cell.length_a   1.000
_cell.length_b   1.000
_cell.length_c   1.000
_cell.angle_alpha   90.00
_cell.angle_beta   90.00
_cell.angle_gamma   90.00
#
_symmetry.space_group_name_H-M   'P 1'
#
loop_
_entity.id
_entity.type
_entity.pdbx_description
1 polymer ?
#
loop_
_entity_poly.entity_id
_entity_poly.type
_entity_poly.pdbx_seq_one_letter_code
_entity_poly.pdbx_strand_id
1 'polypeptide(L)'
;MRTLLIFSAALVATASAAKGWDGIQAVSVAGFECLKKNGITFFTARVWEEVNRADETGIQNIKHARAAGWTDVDGYIYPCTRSNCPSGAAQVSAALNKLKAEGAKINTLWMDIEGNAWPSDHNHNREFIQGMVNEAKKMGVKTGIYSGQYSWPQIVGDWTGMKGEPLWWPNYNGQESLNNFPHYGGWTAAHIHQYKGTTAGPCGVSMDLNYKA
;
A
#
# COMPACT_ATOMS: atom_id res chain seq x y z
N MET A 1 36.69 9.78 -47.52
CA MET A 1 35.47 10.08 -46.73
C MET A 1 35.07 8.80 -46.02
N ARG A 2 35.27 8.70 -44.70
CA ARG A 2 34.83 7.56 -43.88
C ARG A 2 33.65 8.03 -43.03
N THR A 3 32.46 7.55 -43.34
CA THR A 3 31.24 7.83 -42.56
C THR A 3 31.23 6.94 -41.34
N LEU A 4 31.27 7.54 -40.15
CA LEU A 4 31.14 6.84 -38.87
C LEU A 4 29.65 6.70 -38.55
N LEU A 5 29.13 5.48 -38.51
CA LEU A 5 27.78 5.17 -38.03
C LEU A 5 27.82 5.02 -36.51
N ILE A 6 27.21 5.96 -35.79
CA ILE A 6 27.03 5.90 -34.34
C ILE A 6 25.70 5.17 -34.08
N PHE A 7 25.78 3.92 -33.62
CA PHE A 7 24.61 3.21 -33.09
C PHE A 7 24.33 3.71 -31.67
N SER A 8 23.23 4.46 -31.50
CA SER A 8 22.71 4.81 -30.18
C SER A 8 21.88 3.65 -29.65
N ALA A 9 22.41 2.88 -28.70
CA ALA A 9 21.64 1.88 -27.98
C ALA A 9 20.71 2.58 -26.99
N ALA A 10 19.41 2.57 -27.27
CA ALA A 10 18.40 3.00 -26.31
C ALA A 10 18.35 1.97 -25.16
N LEU A 11 18.75 2.38 -23.95
CA LEU A 11 18.45 1.61 -22.73
C LEU A 11 16.92 1.65 -22.53
N VAL A 12 16.24 0.58 -22.92
CA VAL A 12 14.90 0.30 -22.45
C VAL A 12 15.04 -0.14 -21.00
N ALA A 13 14.69 0.74 -20.05
CA ALA A 13 14.55 0.35 -18.65
C ALA A 13 13.41 -0.67 -18.59
N THR A 14 13.74 -1.96 -18.50
CA THR A 14 12.76 -2.98 -18.18
C THR A 14 12.32 -2.74 -16.75
N ALA A 15 11.12 -2.17 -16.57
CA ALA A 15 10.43 -2.13 -15.30
C ALA A 15 10.33 -3.59 -14.80
N SER A 16 11.06 -3.91 -13.73
CA SER A 16 11.12 -5.28 -13.23
C SER A 16 9.83 -5.55 -12.47
N ALA A 17 8.89 -6.21 -13.15
CA ALA A 17 7.69 -6.77 -12.55
C ALA A 17 8.00 -7.46 -11.22
N ALA A 18 7.39 -6.99 -10.14
CA ALA A 18 7.60 -7.46 -8.79
C ALA A 18 6.30 -8.05 -8.24
N LYS A 19 6.41 -9.26 -7.69
CA LYS A 19 5.32 -9.86 -6.90
C LYS A 19 5.50 -9.51 -5.44
N GLY A 20 4.41 -9.18 -4.79
CA GLY A 20 4.38 -8.90 -3.37
C GLY A 20 3.08 -9.35 -2.75
N TRP A 21 2.92 -9.03 -1.48
CA TRP A 21 1.77 -9.44 -0.73
C TRP A 21 1.49 -8.49 0.43
N ASP A 22 0.26 -8.53 0.90
CA ASP A 22 -0.16 -7.97 2.16
C ASP A 22 -0.96 -9.02 2.95
N GLY A 23 -1.06 -8.81 4.25
CA GLY A 23 -1.75 -9.72 5.14
C GLY A 23 -1.46 -9.45 6.61
N ILE A 24 -2.23 -10.12 7.46
CA ILE A 24 -2.26 -9.90 8.92
C ILE A 24 -1.79 -11.12 9.73
N GLN A 25 -1.43 -12.23 9.06
CA GLN A 25 -0.87 -13.40 9.73
C GLN A 25 0.51 -13.08 10.31
N ALA A 26 0.82 -13.56 11.51
CA ALA A 26 2.18 -13.51 12.04
C ALA A 26 3.13 -14.37 11.20
N VAL A 27 4.24 -13.78 10.74
CA VAL A 27 5.26 -14.46 9.91
C VAL A 27 6.63 -14.30 10.55
N SER A 28 7.36 -15.40 10.70
CA SER A 28 8.72 -15.39 11.26
C SER A 28 9.76 -14.88 10.25
N VAL A 29 10.96 -14.55 10.72
CA VAL A 29 12.10 -14.21 9.84
C VAL A 29 12.34 -15.30 8.79
N ALA A 30 12.36 -16.57 9.21
CA ALA A 30 12.51 -17.72 8.31
C ALA A 30 11.37 -17.83 7.28
N GLY A 31 10.15 -17.43 7.66
CA GLY A 31 9.01 -17.30 6.75
C GLY A 31 9.30 -16.28 5.64
N PHE A 32 9.74 -15.06 6.01
CA PHE A 32 10.13 -14.04 5.03
C PHE A 32 11.33 -14.46 4.17
N GLU A 33 12.31 -15.18 4.71
CA GLU A 33 13.42 -15.76 3.91
C GLU A 33 12.91 -16.79 2.89
N CYS A 34 11.95 -17.63 3.30
CA CYS A 34 11.32 -18.62 2.44
C CYS A 34 10.51 -17.94 1.32
N LEU A 35 9.72 -16.92 1.63
CA LEU A 35 8.97 -16.13 0.64
C LEU A 35 9.91 -15.48 -0.40
N LYS A 36 11.04 -14.93 0.05
CA LYS A 36 12.07 -14.34 -0.84
C LYS A 36 12.65 -15.37 -1.80
N LYS A 37 12.93 -16.59 -1.33
CA LYS A 37 13.38 -17.73 -2.17
C LYS A 37 12.32 -18.15 -3.19
N ASN A 38 11.03 -17.90 -2.91
CA ASN A 38 9.92 -18.16 -3.81
C ASN A 38 9.59 -16.96 -4.72
N GLY A 39 10.47 -15.97 -4.82
CA GLY A 39 10.34 -14.85 -5.76
C GLY A 39 9.36 -13.75 -5.32
N ILE A 40 8.96 -13.72 -4.05
CA ILE A 40 8.21 -12.61 -3.49
C ILE A 40 9.20 -11.52 -3.05
N THR A 41 8.93 -10.27 -3.43
CA THR A 41 9.94 -9.20 -3.43
C THR A 41 9.52 -7.95 -2.65
N PHE A 42 8.22 -7.76 -2.38
CA PHE A 42 7.75 -6.68 -1.51
C PHE A 42 6.61 -7.14 -0.59
N PHE A 43 6.47 -6.43 0.53
CA PHE A 43 5.48 -6.71 1.57
C PHE A 43 4.87 -5.42 2.10
N THR A 44 3.55 -5.40 2.28
CA THR A 44 2.83 -4.26 2.86
C THR A 44 2.08 -4.73 4.11
N ALA A 45 2.46 -4.23 5.29
CA ALA A 45 1.88 -4.67 6.57
C ALA A 45 0.77 -3.74 7.05
N ARG A 46 -0.28 -4.26 7.70
CA ARG A 46 -1.19 -3.39 8.46
C ARG A 46 -0.44 -2.82 9.66
N VAL A 47 -0.48 -1.52 9.87
CA VAL A 47 0.19 -0.86 11.02
C VAL A 47 -0.79 -0.22 11.98
N TRP A 48 -2.05 -0.07 11.56
CA TRP A 48 -3.11 0.53 12.36
C TRP A 48 -4.46 -0.03 11.95
N GLU A 49 -5.29 -0.30 12.94
CA GLU A 49 -6.60 -0.93 12.80
C GLU A 49 -7.73 0.10 12.90
N GLU A 50 -8.85 -0.22 12.27
CA GLU A 50 -10.13 0.51 12.27
C GLU A 50 -10.77 0.60 13.68
N VAL A 51 -10.19 -0.13 14.64
CA VAL A 51 -10.51 -0.03 16.06
C VAL A 51 -9.64 0.98 16.82
N ASN A 52 -8.90 1.83 16.10
CA ASN A 52 -8.06 2.91 16.62
C ASN A 52 -6.94 2.40 17.54
N ARG A 53 -6.19 1.41 17.07
CA ARG A 53 -4.99 0.91 17.74
C ARG A 53 -3.94 0.45 16.73
N ALA A 54 -2.70 0.35 17.18
CA ALA A 54 -1.61 -0.21 16.38
C ALA A 54 -1.79 -1.72 16.20
N ASP A 55 -1.48 -2.22 14.99
CA ASP A 55 -1.41 -3.66 14.72
C ASP A 55 -0.01 -4.17 15.10
N GLU A 56 0.12 -4.71 16.31
CA GLU A 56 1.40 -5.22 16.83
C GLU A 56 1.95 -6.38 15.97
N THR A 57 1.08 -7.16 15.33
CA THR A 57 1.50 -8.27 14.46
C THR A 57 2.14 -7.73 13.19
N GLY A 58 1.51 -6.76 12.54
CA GLY A 58 2.06 -6.12 11.35
C GLY A 58 3.37 -5.36 11.63
N ILE A 59 3.47 -4.67 12.78
CA ILE A 59 4.72 -4.04 13.23
C ILE A 59 5.84 -5.07 13.40
N GLN A 60 5.55 -6.20 14.04
CA GLN A 60 6.54 -7.26 14.22
C GLN A 60 6.92 -7.92 12.88
N ASN A 61 5.96 -8.08 11.96
CA ASN A 61 6.22 -8.58 10.61
C ASN A 61 7.14 -7.63 9.82
N ILE A 62 6.98 -6.31 9.94
CA ILE A 62 7.92 -5.34 9.33
C ILE A 62 9.34 -5.59 9.83
N LYS A 63 9.52 -5.77 11.15
CA LYS A 63 10.84 -6.06 11.74
C LYS A 63 11.41 -7.37 11.23
N HIS A 64 10.60 -8.42 11.14
CA HIS A 64 11.02 -9.72 10.59
C HIS A 64 11.40 -9.64 9.12
N ALA A 65 10.63 -8.93 8.29
CA ALA A 65 10.93 -8.73 6.88
C ALA A 65 12.29 -8.00 6.71
N ARG A 66 12.52 -6.94 7.48
CA ARG A 66 13.81 -6.22 7.49
C ARG A 66 14.96 -7.12 7.93
N ALA A 67 14.78 -7.92 8.98
CA ALA A 67 15.78 -8.88 9.44
C ALA A 67 16.10 -9.96 8.39
N ALA A 68 15.10 -10.39 7.61
CA ALA A 68 15.27 -11.29 6.46
C ALA A 68 15.87 -10.61 5.20
N GLY A 69 16.28 -9.34 5.32
CA GLY A 69 16.91 -8.58 4.24
C GLY A 69 15.95 -8.14 3.13
N TRP A 70 14.68 -7.86 3.46
CA TRP A 70 13.73 -7.24 2.54
C TRP A 70 13.91 -5.71 2.54
N THR A 71 13.97 -5.14 1.35
CA THR A 71 14.18 -3.69 1.14
C THR A 71 12.87 -2.97 0.77
N ASP A 72 11.95 -3.64 0.07
CA ASP A 72 10.63 -3.11 -0.25
C ASP A 72 9.60 -3.57 0.79
N VAL A 73 9.48 -2.79 1.87
CA VAL A 73 8.55 -3.05 2.97
C VAL A 73 7.77 -1.78 3.26
N ASP A 74 6.47 -1.84 3.04
CA ASP A 74 5.51 -0.76 3.23
C ASP A 74 4.59 -1.06 4.44
N GLY A 75 3.84 -0.05 4.86
CA GLY A 75 2.77 -0.19 5.83
C GLY A 75 1.45 0.36 5.31
N TYR A 76 0.32 -0.08 5.84
CA TYR A 76 -0.98 0.51 5.58
C TYR A 76 -1.76 0.78 6.86
N ILE A 77 -2.52 1.87 6.86
CA ILE A 77 -3.46 2.22 7.93
C ILE A 77 -4.87 1.94 7.43
N TYR A 78 -5.60 1.08 8.14
CA TYR A 78 -7.05 0.95 7.96
C TYR A 78 -7.71 1.85 9.00
N PRO A 79 -8.20 3.04 8.61
CA PRO A 79 -8.54 4.08 9.57
C PRO A 79 -9.83 3.77 10.31
N CYS A 80 -9.92 4.20 11.58
CA CYS A 80 -11.19 4.26 12.26
C CYS A 80 -11.98 5.49 11.79
N THR A 81 -13.17 5.29 11.24
CA THR A 81 -14.02 6.35 10.67
C THR A 81 -15.27 6.65 11.50
N ARG A 82 -15.43 5.99 12.65
CA ARG A 82 -16.57 6.21 13.56
C ARG A 82 -16.47 7.59 14.21
N SER A 83 -17.61 8.16 14.59
CA SER A 83 -17.71 9.51 15.16
C SER A 83 -16.91 9.72 16.45
N ASN A 84 -16.61 8.66 17.20
CA ASN A 84 -15.81 8.71 18.42
C ASN A 84 -14.30 8.52 18.17
N CYS A 85 -13.89 8.31 16.92
CA CYS A 85 -12.48 8.12 16.58
C CYS A 85 -11.75 9.43 16.33
N PRO A 86 -10.43 9.49 16.56
CA PRO A 86 -9.63 10.66 16.27
C PRO A 86 -9.64 11.03 14.78
N SER A 87 -9.23 12.26 14.46
CA SER A 87 -9.00 12.68 13.08
C SER A 87 -8.00 11.77 12.36
N GLY A 88 -8.08 11.71 11.03
CA GLY A 88 -7.15 10.93 10.20
C GLY A 88 -5.69 11.31 10.43
N ALA A 89 -5.39 12.61 10.59
CA ALA A 89 -4.05 13.09 10.94
C ALA A 89 -3.57 12.52 12.28
N ALA A 90 -4.43 12.51 13.32
CA ALA A 90 -4.06 11.97 14.63
C ALA A 90 -3.78 10.46 14.57
N GLN A 91 -4.56 9.70 13.80
CA GLN A 91 -4.33 8.26 13.63
C GLN A 91 -3.03 7.97 12.90
N VAL A 92 -2.71 8.72 11.83
CA VAL A 92 -1.43 8.62 11.12
C VAL A 92 -0.26 8.96 12.04
N SER A 93 -0.35 10.05 12.81
CA SER A 93 0.70 10.43 13.76
C SER A 93 0.93 9.34 14.81
N ALA A 94 -0.14 8.77 15.36
CA ALA A 94 -0.06 7.68 16.33
C ALA A 94 0.60 6.42 15.73
N ALA A 95 0.20 6.00 14.53
CA ALA A 95 0.77 4.86 13.84
C ALA A 95 2.28 5.05 13.55
N LEU A 96 2.67 6.19 12.98
CA LEU A 96 4.06 6.49 12.65
C LEU A 96 4.94 6.64 13.90
N ASN A 97 4.43 7.24 14.98
CA ASN A 97 5.14 7.34 16.24
C ASN A 97 5.35 5.95 16.88
N LYS A 98 4.35 5.07 16.82
CA LYS A 98 4.48 3.69 17.29
C LYS A 98 5.50 2.90 16.49
N LEU A 99 5.48 2.98 15.15
CA LEU A 99 6.49 2.37 14.29
C LEU A 99 7.91 2.84 14.65
N LYS A 100 8.09 4.15 14.85
CA LYS A 100 9.36 4.75 15.26
C LYS A 100 9.81 4.23 16.63
N ALA A 101 8.92 4.16 17.61
CA ALA A 101 9.22 3.67 18.95
C ALA A 101 9.64 2.19 18.95
N GLU A 102 9.04 1.38 18.08
CA GLU A 102 9.33 -0.07 17.94
C GLU A 102 10.52 -0.37 17.01
N GLY A 103 11.12 0.65 16.38
CA GLY A 103 12.19 0.49 15.40
C GLY A 103 11.75 -0.18 14.09
N ALA A 104 10.45 -0.22 13.80
CA ALA A 104 9.89 -0.78 12.57
C ALA A 104 9.92 0.28 11.45
N LYS A 105 10.58 -0.05 10.33
CA LYS A 105 10.82 0.90 9.22
C LYS A 105 10.06 0.51 7.96
N ILE A 106 9.20 1.40 7.49
CA ILE A 106 8.44 1.30 6.22
C ILE A 106 8.97 2.29 5.18
N ASN A 107 8.76 2.03 3.89
CA ASN A 107 9.10 2.97 2.82
C ASN A 107 7.93 3.92 2.50
N THR A 108 6.73 3.36 2.42
CA THR A 108 5.47 4.06 2.12
C THR A 108 4.40 3.69 3.15
N LEU A 109 3.59 4.68 3.55
CA LEU A 109 2.34 4.46 4.28
C LEU A 109 1.15 4.58 3.32
N TRP A 110 0.43 3.49 3.13
CA TRP A 110 -0.78 3.42 2.32
C TRP A 110 -2.02 3.71 3.16
N MET A 111 -2.87 4.62 2.69
CA MET A 111 -4.16 4.90 3.31
C MET A 111 -5.17 3.92 2.71
N ASP A 112 -5.64 2.98 3.52
CA ASP A 112 -6.62 1.98 3.10
C ASP A 112 -8.03 2.58 3.20
N ILE A 113 -8.53 3.06 2.06
CA ILE A 113 -9.81 3.77 1.93
C ILE A 113 -10.84 2.83 1.29
N GLU A 114 -11.40 1.96 2.13
CA GLU A 114 -12.42 1.00 1.71
C GLU A 114 -13.47 0.76 2.79
N GLY A 115 -14.42 -0.14 2.48
CA GLY A 115 -15.42 -0.63 3.42
C GLY A 115 -16.65 0.27 3.56
N ASN A 116 -17.63 -0.22 4.31
CA ASN A 116 -18.93 0.44 4.50
C ASN A 116 -19.02 1.31 5.76
N ALA A 117 -17.92 1.44 6.52
CA ALA A 117 -17.89 2.18 7.79
C ALA A 117 -17.71 3.70 7.62
N TRP A 118 -17.58 4.20 6.39
CA TRP A 118 -17.44 5.63 6.12
C TRP A 118 -18.77 6.37 6.29
N PRO A 119 -18.77 7.56 6.93
CA PRO A 119 -19.93 8.44 6.94
C PRO A 119 -20.41 8.79 5.54
N SER A 120 -21.70 9.12 5.38
CA SER A 120 -22.26 9.57 4.09
C SER A 120 -21.81 10.97 3.67
N ASP A 121 -21.21 11.74 4.59
CA ASP A 121 -20.69 13.07 4.30
C ASP A 121 -19.36 12.99 3.52
N HIS A 122 -19.46 13.12 2.20
CA HIS A 122 -18.29 13.10 1.33
C HIS A 122 -17.28 14.22 1.65
N ASN A 123 -17.72 15.42 2.07
CA ASN A 123 -16.80 16.51 2.36
C ASN A 123 -15.97 16.20 3.61
N HIS A 124 -16.62 15.68 4.65
CA HIS A 124 -15.94 15.18 5.83
C HIS A 124 -14.90 14.10 5.48
N ASN A 125 -15.28 13.13 4.64
CA ASN A 125 -14.36 12.06 4.24
C ASN A 125 -13.15 12.59 3.46
N ARG A 126 -13.35 13.55 2.55
CA ARG A 126 -12.28 14.21 1.79
C ARG A 126 -11.29 14.90 2.73
N GLU A 127 -11.80 15.67 3.69
CA GLU A 127 -10.98 16.35 4.70
C GLU A 127 -10.21 15.35 5.59
N PHE A 128 -10.86 14.27 6.01
CA PHE A 128 -10.25 13.21 6.80
C PHE A 128 -9.06 12.57 6.06
N ILE A 129 -9.27 12.17 4.80
CA ILE A 129 -8.23 11.54 3.95
C ILE A 129 -7.10 12.52 3.66
N GLN A 130 -7.43 13.78 3.31
CA GLN A 130 -6.42 14.81 3.10
C GLN A 130 -5.57 15.04 4.35
N GLY A 131 -6.18 15.02 5.53
CA GLY A 131 -5.48 15.11 6.82
C GLY A 131 -4.50 13.96 7.05
N MET A 132 -4.88 12.72 6.72
CA MET A 132 -3.99 11.56 6.80
C MET A 132 -2.74 11.73 5.94
N VAL A 133 -2.93 12.05 4.65
CA VAL A 133 -1.84 12.21 3.69
C VAL A 133 -0.93 13.37 4.07
N ASN A 134 -1.50 14.51 4.46
CA ASN A 134 -0.73 15.68 4.85
C ASN A 134 0.14 15.42 6.09
N GLU A 135 -0.40 14.73 7.10
CA GLU A 135 0.37 14.43 8.32
C GLU A 135 1.50 13.45 8.04
N ALA A 136 1.26 12.38 7.24
CA ALA A 136 2.32 11.45 6.86
C ALA A 136 3.47 12.15 6.11
N LYS A 137 3.15 13.01 5.14
CA LYS A 137 4.14 13.80 4.39
C LYS A 137 4.90 14.77 5.29
N LYS A 138 4.19 15.46 6.20
CA LYS A 138 4.80 16.34 7.20
C LYS A 138 5.76 15.60 8.13
N MET A 139 5.48 14.33 8.43
CA MET A 139 6.36 13.44 9.19
C MET A 139 7.48 12.81 8.33
N GLY A 140 7.59 13.19 7.04
CA GLY A 140 8.65 12.74 6.13
C GLY A 140 8.45 11.34 5.56
N VAL A 141 7.22 10.80 5.58
CA VAL A 141 6.90 9.47 5.07
C VAL A 141 6.20 9.60 3.71
N LYS A 142 6.58 8.74 2.75
CA LYS A 142 5.89 8.66 1.45
C LYS A 142 4.49 8.08 1.64
N THR A 143 3.56 8.52 0.80
CA THR A 143 2.15 8.14 0.89
C THR A 143 1.67 7.46 -0.38
N GLY A 144 0.59 6.70 -0.25
CA GLY A 144 -0.20 6.15 -1.34
C GLY A 144 -1.62 5.88 -0.88
N ILE A 145 -2.55 5.67 -1.81
CA ILE A 145 -3.94 5.35 -1.52
C ILE A 145 -4.20 3.92 -1.96
N TYR A 146 -4.77 3.10 -1.09
CA TYR A 146 -5.47 1.90 -1.50
C TYR A 146 -6.96 2.21 -1.56
N SER A 147 -7.59 2.00 -2.73
CA SER A 147 -9.05 2.11 -2.87
C SER A 147 -9.51 1.57 -4.22
N GLY A 148 -10.69 0.94 -4.26
CA GLY A 148 -11.30 0.40 -5.48
C GLY A 148 -12.16 1.39 -6.25
N GLN A 149 -12.42 1.08 -7.52
CA GLN A 149 -13.25 1.90 -8.42
C GLN A 149 -14.69 2.13 -7.94
N TYR A 150 -15.21 1.26 -7.06
CA TYR A 150 -16.54 1.38 -6.47
C TYR A 150 -16.48 2.06 -5.09
N SER A 151 -15.51 1.70 -4.26
CA SER A 151 -15.35 2.27 -2.92
C SER A 151 -15.03 3.77 -2.97
N TRP A 152 -14.12 4.19 -3.86
CA TRP A 152 -13.70 5.59 -3.94
C TRP A 152 -14.88 6.54 -4.18
N PRO A 153 -15.67 6.42 -5.27
CA PRO A 153 -16.82 7.31 -5.48
C PRO A 153 -17.90 7.16 -4.41
N GLN A 154 -18.08 5.98 -3.81
CA GLN A 154 -19.00 5.80 -2.69
C GLN A 154 -18.57 6.61 -1.45
N ILE A 155 -17.26 6.71 -1.19
CA ILE A 155 -16.75 7.36 0.03
C ILE A 155 -16.58 8.86 -0.18
N VAL A 156 -16.05 9.29 -1.34
CA VAL A 156 -15.66 10.70 -1.57
C VAL A 156 -16.40 11.37 -2.73
N GLY A 157 -17.30 10.69 -3.42
CA GLY A 157 -17.97 11.22 -4.62
C GLY A 157 -16.99 11.41 -5.80
N ASP A 158 -17.16 12.51 -6.54
CA ASP A 158 -16.37 12.88 -7.72
C ASP A 158 -14.97 13.44 -7.42
N TRP A 159 -14.50 13.31 -6.19
CA TRP A 159 -13.28 13.97 -5.74
C TRP A 159 -12.02 13.40 -6.40
N THR A 160 -11.15 14.31 -6.86
CA THR A 160 -9.87 14.00 -7.52
C THR A 160 -8.64 14.49 -6.74
N GLY A 161 -8.81 14.88 -5.48
CA GLY A 161 -7.75 15.51 -4.68
C GLY A 161 -6.54 14.61 -4.41
N MET A 162 -6.70 13.29 -4.51
CA MET A 162 -5.63 12.31 -4.30
C MET A 162 -4.96 11.81 -5.58
N LYS A 163 -5.30 12.35 -6.76
CA LYS A 163 -4.73 11.91 -8.06
C LYS A 163 -3.20 12.00 -8.16
N GLY A 164 -2.56 12.79 -7.30
CA GLY A 164 -1.10 12.92 -7.22
C GLY A 164 -0.42 11.85 -6.36
N GLU A 165 -1.19 11.08 -5.59
CA GLU A 165 -0.69 9.94 -4.82
C GLU A 165 -0.61 8.69 -5.69
N PRO A 166 0.39 7.81 -5.48
CA PRO A 166 0.36 6.45 -6.01
C PRO A 166 -0.92 5.71 -5.60
N LEU A 167 -1.48 4.93 -6.52
CA LEU A 167 -2.68 4.12 -6.27
C LEU A 167 -2.32 2.64 -6.15
N TRP A 168 -2.80 2.02 -5.09
CA TRP A 168 -2.87 0.58 -4.92
C TRP A 168 -4.31 0.16 -5.22
N TRP A 169 -4.48 -0.46 -6.38
CA TRP A 169 -5.77 -0.76 -6.99
C TRP A 169 -6.19 -2.19 -6.66
N PRO A 170 -7.27 -2.41 -5.89
CA PRO A 170 -7.85 -3.72 -5.71
C PRO A 170 -8.75 -4.08 -6.90
N ASN A 171 -8.43 -5.19 -7.57
CA ASN A 171 -9.27 -5.80 -8.59
C ASN A 171 -8.93 -7.30 -8.72
N TYR A 172 -9.77 -8.17 -8.15
CA TYR A 172 -9.47 -9.60 -8.03
C TYR A 172 -9.70 -10.38 -9.33
N ASN A 173 -8.99 -10.01 -10.39
CA ASN A 173 -9.11 -10.60 -11.73
C ASN A 173 -8.07 -11.71 -12.02
N GLY A 174 -7.17 -11.98 -11.08
CA GLY A 174 -6.12 -13.00 -11.20
C GLY A 174 -4.96 -12.63 -12.13
N GLN A 175 -4.90 -11.40 -12.65
CA GLN A 175 -3.89 -10.95 -13.61
C GLN A 175 -2.73 -10.21 -12.95
N GLU A 176 -1.52 -10.75 -13.07
CA GLU A 176 -0.26 -10.14 -12.64
C GLU A 176 0.17 -9.02 -13.59
N SER A 177 -0.63 -7.95 -13.70
CA SER A 177 -0.32 -6.78 -14.52
C SER A 177 -1.06 -5.54 -14.02
N LEU A 178 -0.66 -4.36 -14.47
CA LEU A 178 -1.39 -3.10 -14.25
C LEU A 178 -2.35 -2.75 -15.41
N ASN A 179 -2.57 -3.69 -16.33
CA ASN A 179 -3.35 -3.46 -17.54
C ASN A 179 -4.84 -3.33 -17.23
N ASN A 180 -5.57 -2.67 -18.14
CA ASN A 180 -7.02 -2.45 -18.04
C ASN A 180 -7.43 -1.71 -16.76
N PHE A 181 -6.55 -0.87 -16.21
CA PHE A 181 -6.87 -0.01 -15.09
C PHE A 181 -8.06 0.91 -15.45
N PRO A 182 -9.20 0.83 -14.74
CA PRO A 182 -10.30 1.74 -14.94
C PRO A 182 -9.93 3.09 -14.35
N HIS A 183 -10.06 4.18 -15.11
CA HIS A 183 -9.77 5.52 -14.58
C HIS A 183 -10.88 5.96 -13.62
N TYR A 184 -10.52 6.31 -12.37
CA TYR A 184 -11.41 6.89 -11.37
C TYR A 184 -10.61 7.79 -10.42
N GLY A 185 -11.27 8.66 -9.65
CA GLY A 185 -10.61 9.52 -8.66
C GLY A 185 -9.53 10.45 -9.22
N GLY A 186 -9.48 10.63 -10.54
CA GLY A 186 -8.42 11.36 -11.26
C GLY A 186 -7.16 10.57 -11.57
N TRP A 187 -7.05 9.30 -11.12
CA TRP A 187 -5.94 8.42 -11.50
C TRP A 187 -6.11 7.91 -12.94
N THR A 188 -5.01 7.88 -13.67
CA THR A 188 -4.91 7.31 -15.02
C THR A 188 -4.03 6.07 -15.08
N ALA A 189 -3.42 5.68 -13.96
CA ALA A 189 -2.64 4.47 -13.81
C ALA A 189 -2.60 4.06 -12.33
N ALA A 190 -2.50 2.76 -12.08
CA ALA A 190 -2.18 2.22 -10.77
C ALA A 190 -0.65 2.07 -10.61
N HIS A 191 -0.19 2.06 -9.36
CA HIS A 191 1.18 1.73 -8.98
C HIS A 191 1.31 0.27 -8.50
N ILE A 192 0.31 -0.19 -7.73
CA ILE A 192 0.18 -1.58 -7.28
C ILE A 192 -1.21 -2.09 -7.70
N HIS A 193 -1.30 -3.36 -8.07
CA HIS A 193 -2.57 -4.06 -8.30
C HIS A 193 -2.69 -5.24 -7.35
N GLN A 194 -3.70 -5.22 -6.47
CA GLN A 194 -4.08 -6.38 -5.67
C GLN A 194 -4.99 -7.27 -6.52
N TYR A 195 -4.39 -8.27 -7.15
CA TYR A 195 -5.03 -9.05 -8.22
C TYR A 195 -5.72 -10.31 -7.71
N LYS A 196 -5.49 -10.68 -6.44
CA LYS A 196 -6.13 -11.84 -5.80
C LYS A 196 -6.20 -11.63 -4.28
N GLY A 197 -7.40 -11.76 -3.72
CA GLY A 197 -7.59 -11.80 -2.27
C GLY A 197 -7.11 -13.12 -1.65
N THR A 198 -7.48 -13.33 -0.39
CA THR A 198 -6.78 -14.23 0.52
C THR A 198 -6.60 -15.63 -0.04
N THR A 199 -5.34 -16.04 -0.16
CA THR A 199 -4.96 -17.32 -0.74
C THR A 199 -3.82 -17.96 0.04
N ALA A 200 -3.72 -19.30 -0.02
CA ALA A 200 -2.59 -20.03 0.53
C ALA A 200 -1.36 -19.80 -0.35
N GLY A 201 -0.38 -19.09 0.19
CA GLY A 201 0.91 -18.85 -0.45
C GLY A 201 1.96 -19.90 -0.12
N PRO A 202 3.18 -19.75 -0.67
CA PRO A 202 4.31 -20.57 -0.27
C PRO A 202 4.60 -20.42 1.23
N CYS A 203 5.30 -21.39 1.80
CA CYS A 203 5.78 -21.34 3.19
C CYS A 203 4.65 -21.31 4.25
N GLY A 204 3.42 -21.68 3.88
CA GLY A 204 2.26 -21.70 4.78
C GLY A 204 1.73 -20.32 5.16
N VAL A 205 2.05 -19.29 4.36
CA VAL A 205 1.63 -17.91 4.59
C VAL A 205 0.34 -17.63 3.82
N SER A 206 -0.67 -17.13 4.52
CA SER A 206 -1.91 -16.59 3.97
C SER A 206 -1.66 -15.17 3.48
N MET A 207 -2.01 -14.90 2.22
CA MET A 207 -1.64 -13.66 1.54
C MET A 207 -2.73 -13.16 0.61
N ASP A 208 -2.87 -11.84 0.57
CA ASP A 208 -3.47 -11.12 -0.54
C ASP A 208 -2.35 -10.76 -1.53
N LEU A 209 -2.52 -11.10 -2.80
CA LEU A 209 -1.44 -11.04 -3.80
C LEU A 209 -1.42 -9.72 -4.55
N ASN A 210 -0.22 -9.16 -4.66
CA ASN A 210 0.03 -7.85 -5.26
C ASN A 210 1.05 -7.90 -6.39
N TYR A 211 0.84 -7.05 -7.38
CA TYR A 211 1.74 -6.83 -8.50
C TYR A 211 2.16 -5.37 -8.58
N LYS A 212 3.45 -5.11 -8.72
CA LYS A 212 4.05 -3.77 -8.90
C LYS A 212 4.90 -3.80 -10.17
N ALA A 213 4.80 -2.78 -11.02
CA ALA A 213 5.62 -2.63 -12.23
C ALA A 213 6.82 -1.72 -11.97
#